data_AF-A8Y5U9-F1
#
_entry.id   AF-A8Y5U9-F1
#
_cell.length_a   1.000
_cell.length_b   1.000
_cell.length_c   1.000
_cell.angle_alpha   90.00
_cell.angle_beta   90.00
_cell.angle_gamma   90.00
#
_symmetry.space_group_name_H-M   'P 1'
#
loop_
_entity.id
_entity.type
_entity.pdbx_description
1 polymer ?
#
loop_
_entity_poly.entity_id
_entity_poly.type
_entity_poly.pdbx_seq_one_letter_code
_entity_poly.pdbx_strand_id
1 'polypeptide(L)'
;MFCAASPSVSFYPWGYGGAFPSLYLKNICDGQIHAPTNITHAGDGSGRLFICDQIGKIYIFSQGMLQPKLFLDLSASGLNRVFVGTNLNSYSERGLLSMTFHPDYEHPFAPGYRRFYVNYTAPASTATDHSSDPQNCVTVIAEFRVSEDDPNLADVTTERLVLSYGQPQPNHNGGQLAFGPDKMLYIGSGDGGSANDNAEGHTGGSGTSSPGRVTGTLGNAQDKTKLLGKILRIDPLGTNGPGGAYGIPTDNPFANSVGMERKEIYAWGLRNPWRLSFDTPEEGPARLFCADVGQNDVEEVDLITSGGNYGWRVK
;
A
#
# COMPACT_ATOMS: atom_id res chain seq x y z
N MET A 1 17.29 2.65 -1.66
CA MET A 1 18.49 2.94 -0.84
C MET A 1 18.82 1.67 -0.07
N PHE A 2 20.04 1.14 -0.17
CA PHE A 2 20.42 -0.12 0.47
C PHE A 2 21.42 0.15 1.59
N CYS A 3 21.10 -0.32 2.80
CA CYS A 3 22.02 -0.41 3.92
C CYS A 3 22.38 -1.88 4.12
N ALA A 4 23.66 -2.20 4.05
CA ALA A 4 24.21 -3.44 4.60
C ALA A 4 24.92 -3.07 5.90
N ALA A 5 24.40 -3.55 7.04
CA ALA A 5 25.10 -3.45 8.31
C ALA A 5 26.02 -4.67 8.48
N SER A 6 27.28 -4.46 8.82
CA SER A 6 28.18 -5.54 9.25
C SER A 6 27.91 -5.85 10.73
N PRO A 7 27.66 -7.12 11.11
CA PRO A 7 27.45 -7.47 12.51
C PRO A 7 28.80 -7.66 13.18
N SER A 8 29.27 -6.64 13.89
CA SER A 8 30.24 -6.85 14.97
C SER A 8 29.74 -6.11 16.21
N VAL A 9 28.91 -6.79 17.00
CA VAL A 9 28.49 -6.30 18.31
C VAL A 9 29.31 -7.04 19.35
N SER A 10 30.26 -6.35 19.97
CA SER A 10 30.96 -6.83 21.16
C SER A 10 30.27 -6.23 22.39
N PHE A 11 29.72 -7.09 23.25
CA PHE A 11 29.09 -6.67 24.50
C PHE A 11 30.18 -6.49 25.57
N TYR A 12 30.39 -5.26 26.03
CA TYR A 12 31.15 -4.96 27.25
C TYR A 12 30.19 -4.61 28.40
N PRO A 13 30.45 -5.04 29.65
CA PRO A 13 29.39 -5.04 30.66
C PRO A 13 29.15 -3.70 31.36
N TRP A 14 29.95 -2.65 31.16
CA TRP A 14 29.75 -1.37 31.84
C TRP A 14 30.33 -0.21 31.00
N GLY A 15 29.47 0.56 30.32
CA GLY A 15 29.88 1.77 29.58
C GLY A 15 28.83 2.27 28.59
N TYR A 16 28.57 3.57 28.61
CA TYR A 16 27.61 4.29 27.78
C TYR A 16 27.75 4.02 26.27
N GLY A 17 26.62 3.79 25.61
CA GLY A 17 26.40 3.99 24.18
C GLY A 17 27.18 3.04 23.26
N GLY A 18 26.60 1.89 22.93
CA GLY A 18 27.07 1.11 21.79
C GLY A 18 27.16 2.02 20.56
N ALA A 19 28.32 2.05 19.90
CA ALA A 19 28.49 2.84 18.69
C ALA A 19 27.43 2.41 17.67
N PHE A 20 26.66 3.37 17.13
CA PHE A 20 25.79 3.07 15.99
C PHE A 20 26.64 2.45 14.87
N PRO A 21 26.16 1.39 14.21
CA PRO A 21 26.90 0.77 13.14
C PRO A 21 27.21 1.80 12.06
N SER A 22 28.44 1.81 11.55
CA SER A 22 28.79 2.66 10.41
C SER A 22 27.98 2.19 9.19
N LEU A 23 27.12 3.08 8.70
CA LEU A 23 26.34 2.86 7.49
C LEU A 23 27.14 3.37 6.29
N TYR A 24 27.20 2.57 5.23
CA TYR A 24 27.76 2.98 3.94
C TYR A 24 26.68 2.87 2.88
N LEU A 25 26.52 3.93 2.09
CA LEU A 25 25.62 3.94 0.94
C LEU A 25 26.40 3.55 -0.30
N LYS A 26 25.96 2.50 -0.98
CA LYS A 26 26.47 2.11 -2.30
C LYS A 26 25.44 2.50 -3.35
N ASN A 27 25.86 3.29 -4.34
CA ASN A 27 25.02 3.53 -5.49
C ASN A 27 24.86 2.23 -6.29
N ILE A 28 23.62 1.90 -6.66
CA ILE A 28 23.26 0.67 -7.38
C ILE A 28 22.75 0.93 -8.80
N CYS A 29 22.26 2.15 -9.08
CA CYS A 29 21.73 2.56 -10.37
C CYS A 29 21.71 4.09 -10.43
N ASP A 30 21.95 4.66 -11.61
CA ASP A 30 21.90 6.10 -11.87
C ASP A 30 21.00 6.37 -13.09
N GLY A 31 19.84 6.98 -12.85
CA GLY A 31 18.86 7.37 -13.87
C GLY A 31 18.02 6.24 -14.48
N GLN A 32 18.22 4.96 -14.14
CA GLN A 32 17.39 3.86 -14.68
C GLN A 32 15.99 3.76 -14.03
N ILE A 33 15.82 4.29 -12.82
CA ILE A 33 14.55 4.30 -12.07
C ILE A 33 14.18 5.77 -11.84
N HIS A 34 12.96 6.16 -12.23
CA HIS A 34 12.50 7.54 -12.20
C HIS A 34 12.08 8.00 -10.80
N ALA A 35 11.15 7.29 -10.17
CA ALA A 35 10.54 7.64 -8.90
C ALA A 35 10.22 6.36 -8.12
N PRO A 36 11.20 5.75 -7.42
CA PRO A 36 10.98 4.50 -6.72
C PRO A 36 9.97 4.66 -5.58
N THR A 37 8.91 3.85 -5.59
CA THR A 37 7.80 3.92 -4.63
C THR A 37 7.78 2.77 -3.65
N ASN A 38 8.35 1.61 -3.98
CA ASN A 38 8.37 0.46 -3.08
C ASN A 38 9.55 -0.46 -3.41
N ILE A 39 9.99 -1.21 -2.41
CA ILE A 39 10.92 -2.30 -2.59
C ILE A 39 10.49 -3.48 -1.72
N THR A 40 10.54 -4.69 -2.28
CA THR A 40 10.20 -5.91 -1.54
C THR A 40 11.02 -7.10 -2.03
N HIS A 41 10.84 -8.26 -1.41
CA HIS A 41 11.39 -9.55 -1.82
C HIS A 41 10.28 -10.59 -1.97
N ALA A 42 10.56 -11.65 -2.71
CA ALA A 42 9.62 -12.76 -2.89
C ALA A 42 9.59 -13.75 -1.70
N GLY A 43 10.56 -13.67 -0.79
CA GLY A 43 10.65 -14.60 0.35
C GLY A 43 11.08 -16.01 -0.06
N ASP A 44 11.68 -16.14 -1.24
CA ASP A 44 12.02 -17.39 -1.92
C ASP A 44 13.48 -17.83 -1.74
N GLY A 45 14.23 -17.13 -0.88
CA GLY A 45 15.65 -17.38 -0.67
C GLY A 45 16.54 -17.00 -1.86
N SER A 46 16.00 -16.45 -2.95
CA SER A 46 16.78 -16.12 -4.14
C SER A 46 17.64 -14.85 -3.97
N GLY A 47 17.37 -14.06 -2.94
CA GLY A 47 17.99 -12.75 -2.71
C GLY A 47 17.61 -11.68 -3.74
N ARG A 48 16.57 -11.91 -4.54
CA ARG A 48 16.05 -10.92 -5.50
C ARG A 48 15.24 -9.87 -4.75
N LEU A 49 15.41 -8.63 -5.17
CA LEU A 49 14.61 -7.50 -4.74
C LEU A 49 13.84 -6.95 -5.92
N PHE A 50 12.60 -6.58 -5.68
CA PHE A 50 11.69 -6.06 -6.69
C PHE A 50 11.39 -4.61 -6.34
N ILE A 51 11.66 -3.70 -7.27
CA ILE A 51 11.62 -2.26 -7.05
C ILE A 51 10.50 -1.68 -7.91
N CYS A 52 9.46 -1.15 -7.28
CA CYS A 52 8.41 -0.40 -7.96
C CYS A 52 8.89 1.00 -8.30
N ASP A 53 8.61 1.42 -9.53
CA ASP A 53 8.76 2.79 -10.01
C ASP A 53 7.37 3.36 -10.27
N GLN A 54 7.14 4.62 -9.84
CA GLN A 54 5.84 5.28 -9.89
C GLN A 54 5.21 5.24 -11.29
N ILE A 55 6.04 5.25 -12.33
CA ILE A 55 5.62 5.20 -13.74
C ILE A 55 5.05 3.85 -14.19
N GLY A 56 4.87 2.88 -13.29
CA GLY A 56 4.21 1.61 -13.60
C GLY A 56 5.15 0.47 -13.94
N LYS A 57 6.40 0.53 -13.50
CA LYS A 57 7.42 -0.48 -13.80
C LYS A 57 7.91 -1.16 -12.53
N ILE A 58 8.22 -2.45 -12.64
CA ILE A 58 8.88 -3.20 -11.57
C ILE A 58 10.21 -3.74 -12.10
N TYR A 59 11.29 -3.32 -11.46
CA TYR A 59 12.65 -3.74 -11.78
C TYR A 59 13.08 -4.86 -10.82
N ILE A 60 14.06 -5.66 -11.25
CA ILE A 60 14.71 -6.66 -10.41
C ILE A 60 16.11 -6.15 -10.06
N PHE A 61 16.44 -6.17 -8.78
CA PHE A 61 17.82 -6.08 -8.31
C PHE A 61 18.25 -7.44 -7.79
N SER A 62 19.35 -7.95 -8.31
CA SER A 62 19.89 -9.26 -7.91
C SER A 62 21.38 -9.31 -8.22
N GLN A 63 22.11 -10.13 -7.46
CA GLN A 63 23.57 -10.30 -7.64
C GLN A 63 24.34 -8.96 -7.58
N GLY A 64 23.84 -7.99 -6.80
CA GLY A 64 24.49 -6.70 -6.59
C GLY A 64 24.28 -5.67 -7.71
N MET A 65 23.39 -5.93 -8.67
CA MET A 65 23.11 -5.03 -9.80
C MET A 65 21.63 -4.99 -10.18
N LEU A 66 21.22 -3.88 -10.80
CA LEU A 66 19.92 -3.73 -11.43
C LEU A 66 19.89 -4.56 -12.72
N GLN A 67 18.88 -5.41 -12.86
CA GLN A 67 18.72 -6.26 -14.02
C GLN A 67 18.12 -5.47 -15.20
N PRO A 68 18.53 -5.76 -16.45
CA PRO A 68 18.06 -5.02 -17.63
C PRO A 68 16.61 -5.34 -18.00
N LYS A 69 16.14 -6.55 -17.67
CA LYS A 69 14.76 -6.99 -17.93
C LYS A 69 13.86 -6.57 -16.77
N LEU A 70 12.73 -5.95 -17.09
CA LEU A 70 11.68 -5.64 -16.12
C LEU A 70 10.98 -6.93 -15.68
N PHE A 71 10.59 -6.97 -14.41
CA PHE A 71 9.66 -7.97 -13.90
C PHE A 71 8.25 -7.74 -14.44
N LEU A 72 7.81 -6.47 -14.44
CA LEU A 72 6.47 -6.06 -14.89
C LEU A 72 6.52 -4.64 -15.48
N ASP A 73 5.76 -4.40 -16.54
CA ASP A 73 5.53 -3.06 -17.10
C ASP A 73 4.03 -2.84 -17.37
N LEU A 74 3.36 -2.14 -16.46
CA LEU A 74 1.94 -1.77 -16.56
C LEU A 74 1.70 -0.53 -17.44
N SER A 75 2.77 0.16 -17.83
CA SER A 75 2.74 1.32 -18.72
C SER A 75 2.89 0.92 -20.19
N ALA A 76 3.17 -0.36 -20.47
CA ALA A 76 3.32 -0.87 -21.82
C ALA A 76 2.07 -0.62 -22.68
N SER A 77 2.31 -0.28 -23.94
CA SER A 77 1.26 -0.03 -24.93
C SER A 77 0.31 -1.24 -25.01
N GLY A 78 -0.99 -1.00 -24.76
CA GLY A 78 -2.02 -2.04 -24.74
C GLY A 78 -2.50 -2.43 -23.34
N LEU A 79 -1.70 -2.16 -22.30
CA LEU A 79 -2.14 -2.25 -20.90
C LEU A 79 -2.60 -0.87 -20.40
N ASN A 80 -1.71 0.14 -20.47
CA ASN A 80 -1.94 1.54 -20.06
C ASN A 80 -2.74 1.67 -18.76
N ARG A 81 -2.42 0.83 -17.76
CA ARG A 81 -3.21 0.69 -16.53
C ARG A 81 -2.97 1.85 -15.57
N VAL A 82 -1.74 2.34 -15.55
CA VAL A 82 -1.28 3.29 -14.53
C VAL A 82 -1.55 4.71 -15.00
N PHE A 83 -2.36 5.41 -14.21
CA PHE A 83 -2.59 6.84 -14.35
C PHE A 83 -1.57 7.57 -13.48
N VAL A 84 -0.70 8.36 -14.11
CA VAL A 84 0.35 9.16 -13.45
C VAL A 84 0.12 10.64 -13.68
N GLY A 85 0.63 11.48 -12.79
CA GLY A 85 0.71 12.92 -13.04
C GLY A 85 1.66 13.21 -14.20
N THR A 86 1.17 13.82 -15.27
CA THR A 86 1.98 14.15 -16.47
C THR A 86 2.61 15.54 -16.40
N ASN A 87 2.18 16.39 -15.47
CA ASN A 87 2.75 17.70 -15.24
C ASN A 87 3.81 17.63 -14.14
N LEU A 88 5.08 17.68 -14.55
CA LEU A 88 6.24 17.63 -13.66
C LEU A 88 6.32 18.80 -12.67
N ASN A 89 5.55 19.87 -12.89
CA ASN A 89 5.47 21.03 -12.00
C ASN A 89 4.32 20.93 -10.98
N SER A 90 3.57 19.83 -10.99
CA SER A 90 2.48 19.59 -10.04
C SER A 90 2.75 18.33 -9.22
N TYR A 91 2.54 18.42 -7.92
CA TYR A 91 2.60 17.28 -7.01
C TYR A 91 1.53 16.24 -7.36
N SER A 92 1.90 14.97 -7.43
CA SER A 92 0.99 13.85 -7.68
C SER A 92 1.54 12.60 -7.00
N GLU A 93 0.70 11.92 -6.22
CA GLU A 93 1.05 10.62 -5.63
C GLU A 93 0.68 9.47 -6.57
N ARG A 94 -0.25 9.69 -7.50
CA ARG A 94 -0.71 8.71 -8.50
C ARG A 94 0.44 7.98 -9.22
N GLY A 95 0.30 6.67 -9.31
CA GLY A 95 1.24 5.76 -9.99
C GLY A 95 1.13 4.34 -9.47
N LEU A 96 2.17 3.54 -9.72
CA LEU A 96 2.39 2.26 -9.02
C LEU A 96 3.01 2.54 -7.65
N LEU A 97 2.33 2.15 -6.59
CA LEU A 97 2.67 2.55 -5.21
C LEU A 97 3.29 1.43 -4.39
N SER A 98 2.89 0.18 -4.62
CA SER A 98 3.38 -0.96 -3.86
C SER A 98 3.23 -2.26 -4.62
N MET A 99 4.05 -3.24 -4.23
CA MET A 99 3.82 -4.64 -4.54
C MET A 99 4.09 -5.52 -3.31
N THR A 100 3.52 -6.72 -3.29
CA THR A 100 3.87 -7.78 -2.33
C THR A 100 3.63 -9.15 -2.94
N PHE A 101 4.49 -10.11 -2.62
CA PHE A 101 4.24 -11.51 -2.95
C PHE A 101 3.28 -12.14 -1.93
N HIS A 102 2.51 -13.13 -2.36
CA HIS A 102 1.71 -13.94 -1.44
C HIS A 102 2.65 -14.72 -0.49
N PRO A 103 2.32 -14.94 0.80
CA PRO A 103 3.18 -15.70 1.72
C PRO A 103 3.47 -17.13 1.24
N ASP A 104 2.52 -17.72 0.52
CA ASP A 104 2.64 -19.04 -0.11
C ASP A 104 3.20 -19.03 -1.56
N TYR A 105 3.83 -17.93 -1.99
CA TYR A 105 4.33 -17.74 -3.35
C TYR A 105 5.20 -18.91 -3.86
N GLU A 106 6.02 -19.51 -2.99
CA GLU A 106 6.94 -20.62 -3.30
C GLU A 106 6.41 -22.02 -2.96
N HIS A 107 5.10 -22.17 -2.72
CA HIS A 107 4.52 -23.45 -2.31
C HIS A 107 3.60 -24.02 -3.41
N PRO A 108 4.08 -24.95 -4.27
CA PRO A 108 3.40 -25.38 -5.51
C PRO A 108 1.95 -25.87 -5.35
N PHE A 109 1.60 -26.38 -4.18
CA PHE A 109 0.26 -26.91 -3.89
C PHE A 109 -0.62 -25.92 -3.10
N ALA A 110 -0.07 -24.78 -2.69
CA ALA A 110 -0.81 -23.77 -1.97
C ALA A 110 -1.61 -22.87 -2.93
N PRO A 111 -2.80 -22.38 -2.55
CA PRO A 111 -3.60 -21.55 -3.44
C PRO A 111 -2.91 -20.26 -3.90
N GLY A 112 -1.99 -19.74 -3.08
CA GLY A 112 -1.20 -18.54 -3.36
C GLY A 112 0.07 -18.75 -4.17
N TYR A 113 0.31 -19.98 -4.67
CA TYR A 113 1.50 -20.29 -5.47
C TYR A 113 1.65 -19.32 -6.65
N ARG A 114 2.85 -18.77 -6.79
CA ARG A 114 3.24 -17.80 -7.83
C ARG A 114 2.44 -16.51 -7.87
N ARG A 115 1.60 -16.22 -6.87
CA ARG A 115 0.81 -14.98 -6.83
C ARG A 115 1.56 -13.82 -6.20
N PHE A 116 1.34 -12.64 -6.77
CA PHE A 116 1.73 -11.38 -6.18
C PHE A 116 0.66 -10.32 -6.46
N TYR A 117 0.72 -9.24 -5.70
CA TYR A 117 -0.28 -8.18 -5.72
C TYR A 117 0.41 -6.83 -5.91
N VAL A 118 -0.26 -5.94 -6.62
CA VAL A 118 0.18 -4.57 -6.86
C VAL A 118 -0.91 -3.58 -6.46
N ASN A 119 -0.49 -2.40 -6.00
CA ASN A 119 -1.37 -1.25 -5.77
C ASN A 119 -0.96 -0.14 -6.74
N TYR A 120 -1.86 0.25 -7.63
CA TYR A 120 -1.65 1.37 -8.53
C TYR A 120 -2.90 2.23 -8.69
N THR A 121 -2.72 3.47 -9.15
CA THR A 121 -3.86 4.33 -9.53
C THR A 121 -4.19 4.21 -11.01
N ALA A 122 -5.48 4.10 -11.33
CA ALA A 122 -6.02 4.01 -12.69
C ALA A 122 -6.96 5.19 -13.00
N PRO A 123 -7.36 5.41 -14.26
CA PRO A 123 -8.39 6.40 -14.60
C PRO A 123 -9.72 6.10 -13.91
N ALA A 124 -10.50 7.17 -13.63
CA ALA A 124 -11.80 7.13 -12.93
C ALA A 124 -12.79 6.06 -13.43
N SER A 125 -12.76 5.73 -14.73
CA SER A 125 -13.61 4.71 -15.34
C SER A 125 -13.36 3.26 -14.86
N THR A 126 -12.35 3.03 -14.01
CA THR A 126 -11.95 1.70 -13.54
C THR A 126 -12.62 1.29 -12.23
N ALA A 127 -13.34 2.19 -11.55
CA ALA A 127 -13.88 1.93 -10.23
C ALA A 127 -14.96 0.83 -10.26
N THR A 128 -14.80 -0.16 -9.39
CA THR A 128 -15.79 -1.21 -9.13
C THR A 128 -16.61 -0.94 -7.88
N ASP A 129 -16.19 -0.01 -7.02
CA ASP A 129 -17.07 0.54 -6.01
C ASP A 129 -17.94 1.63 -6.66
N HIS A 130 -19.25 1.41 -6.70
CA HIS A 130 -20.19 2.31 -7.36
C HIS A 130 -20.46 3.58 -6.55
N SER A 131 -19.40 4.21 -6.01
CA SER A 131 -19.51 5.48 -5.31
C SER A 131 -19.95 6.57 -6.28
N SER A 132 -20.91 7.38 -5.84
CA SER A 132 -21.35 8.58 -6.55
C SER A 132 -20.45 9.80 -6.31
N ASP A 133 -19.43 9.68 -5.45
CA ASP A 133 -18.51 10.78 -5.17
C ASP A 133 -17.67 11.12 -6.42
N PRO A 134 -17.25 12.37 -6.58
CA PRO A 134 -16.28 12.76 -7.61
C PRO A 134 -14.98 11.96 -7.50
N GLN A 135 -14.44 11.52 -8.63
CA GLN A 135 -13.23 10.68 -8.68
C GLN A 135 -12.19 11.32 -9.61
N ASN A 136 -11.01 11.62 -9.06
CA ASN A 136 -9.84 12.00 -9.82
C ASN A 136 -9.17 10.78 -10.46
N CYS A 137 -9.04 9.70 -9.68
CA CYS A 137 -8.49 8.43 -10.07
C CYS A 137 -9.12 7.30 -9.25
N VAL A 138 -8.68 6.07 -9.50
CA VAL A 138 -9.13 4.87 -8.79
C VAL A 138 -7.92 4.18 -8.23
N THR A 139 -7.91 3.86 -6.93
CA THR A 139 -6.94 2.92 -6.38
C THR A 139 -7.33 1.51 -6.79
N VAL A 140 -6.39 0.76 -7.35
CA VAL A 140 -6.59 -0.61 -7.83
C VAL A 140 -5.59 -1.54 -7.16
N ILE A 141 -6.14 -2.55 -6.48
CA ILE A 141 -5.39 -3.71 -6.01
C ILE A 141 -5.60 -4.83 -7.02
N ALA A 142 -4.54 -5.22 -7.70
CA ALA A 142 -4.59 -6.29 -8.70
C ALA A 142 -3.68 -7.45 -8.30
N GLU A 143 -4.13 -8.66 -8.57
CA GLU A 143 -3.38 -9.90 -8.50
C GLU A 143 -2.79 -10.23 -9.86
N PHE A 144 -1.57 -10.74 -9.86
CA PHE A 144 -0.90 -11.33 -11.02
C PHE A 144 -0.21 -12.62 -10.61
N ARG A 145 0.19 -13.41 -11.59
CA ARG A 145 1.09 -14.54 -11.41
C ARG A 145 2.45 -14.28 -12.04
N VAL A 146 3.51 -14.76 -11.40
CA VAL A 146 4.83 -14.91 -12.04
C VAL A 146 4.70 -15.92 -13.18
N SER A 147 5.43 -15.75 -14.29
CA SER A 147 5.45 -16.65 -15.45
C SER A 147 5.84 -18.09 -15.06
N GLU A 148 5.33 -19.07 -15.83
CA GLU A 148 5.65 -20.49 -15.60
C GLU A 148 7.10 -20.80 -16.01
N ASP A 149 7.57 -20.08 -17.01
CA ASP A 149 8.83 -20.37 -17.71
C ASP A 149 9.97 -19.47 -17.24
N ASP A 150 9.65 -18.31 -16.65
CA ASP A 150 10.66 -17.34 -16.20
C ASP A 150 10.28 -16.72 -14.84
N PRO A 151 10.99 -17.08 -13.74
CA PRO A 151 10.71 -16.51 -12.42
C PRO A 151 10.98 -15.00 -12.34
N ASN A 152 11.69 -14.42 -13.31
CA ASN A 152 11.99 -12.99 -13.40
C ASN A 152 10.99 -12.22 -14.27
N LEU A 153 9.84 -12.81 -14.62
CA LEU A 153 8.82 -12.17 -15.44
C LEU A 153 7.42 -12.39 -14.85
N ALA A 154 6.64 -11.34 -14.75
CA ALA A 154 5.21 -11.41 -14.48
C ALA A 154 4.43 -11.81 -15.74
N ASP A 155 3.43 -12.67 -15.59
CA ASP A 155 2.45 -12.94 -16.64
C ASP A 155 1.32 -11.91 -16.59
N VAL A 156 1.42 -10.88 -17.44
CA VAL A 156 0.44 -9.80 -17.53
C VAL A 156 -0.96 -10.26 -17.93
N THR A 157 -1.11 -11.44 -18.53
CA THR A 157 -2.41 -11.98 -18.95
C THR A 157 -3.23 -12.53 -17.79
N THR A 158 -2.59 -12.72 -16.63
CA THR A 158 -3.21 -13.25 -15.41
C THR A 158 -3.80 -12.17 -14.51
N GLU A 159 -3.83 -10.91 -14.96
CA GLU A 159 -4.39 -9.78 -14.20
C GLU A 159 -5.79 -10.12 -13.68
N ARG A 160 -5.97 -9.99 -12.37
CA ARG A 160 -7.27 -10.09 -11.70
C ARG A 160 -7.43 -8.91 -10.75
N LEU A 161 -8.46 -8.09 -10.99
CA LEU A 161 -8.81 -7.02 -10.07
C LEU A 161 -9.36 -7.61 -8.77
N VAL A 162 -8.70 -7.32 -7.65
CA VAL A 162 -9.07 -7.81 -6.31
C VAL A 162 -9.98 -6.80 -5.63
N LEU A 163 -9.53 -5.56 -5.50
CA LEU A 163 -10.27 -4.47 -4.89
C LEU A 163 -10.00 -3.18 -5.66
N SER A 164 -11.01 -2.34 -5.85
CA SER A 164 -10.79 -0.98 -6.33
C SER A 164 -11.72 0.01 -5.65
N TYR A 165 -11.26 1.24 -5.49
CA TYR A 165 -12.05 2.32 -4.91
C TYR A 165 -11.65 3.70 -5.44
N GLY A 166 -12.64 4.58 -5.57
CA GLY A 166 -12.45 5.95 -6.02
C GLY A 166 -11.55 6.78 -5.08
N GLN A 167 -10.71 7.63 -5.68
CA GLN A 167 -9.90 8.65 -5.01
C GLN A 167 -10.37 10.03 -5.50
N PRO A 168 -10.84 10.92 -4.62
CA PRO A 168 -11.38 12.20 -5.06
C PRO A 168 -10.29 13.19 -5.51
N GLN A 169 -9.04 13.01 -5.08
CA GLN A 169 -7.91 13.91 -5.40
C GLN A 169 -6.66 13.11 -5.82
N PRO A 170 -5.65 13.77 -6.43
CA PRO A 170 -4.45 13.09 -6.94
C PRO A 170 -3.38 12.80 -5.86
N ASN A 171 -3.71 13.01 -4.59
CA ASN A 171 -2.81 12.83 -3.44
C ASN A 171 -3.53 12.16 -2.26
N HIS A 172 -2.76 11.84 -1.22
CA HIS A 172 -3.11 10.95 -0.12
C HIS A 172 -3.70 9.63 -0.60
N ASN A 173 -3.00 8.97 -1.53
CA ASN A 173 -3.46 7.69 -2.05
C ASN A 173 -3.11 6.52 -1.10
N GLY A 174 -2.31 6.76 -0.05
CA GLY A 174 -1.73 5.70 0.77
C GLY A 174 -0.84 4.83 -0.10
N GLY A 175 -1.01 3.51 -0.03
CA GLY A 175 -0.57 2.66 -1.12
C GLY A 175 0.13 1.39 -0.72
N GLN A 176 0.65 1.27 0.51
CA GLN A 176 1.40 0.08 0.88
C GLN A 176 0.49 -1.16 1.00
N LEU A 177 0.95 -2.23 0.36
CA LEU A 177 0.47 -3.59 0.55
C LEU A 177 1.42 -4.35 1.46
N ALA A 178 0.87 -5.12 2.39
CA ALA A 178 1.63 -6.04 3.22
C ALA A 178 0.77 -7.25 3.59
N PHE A 179 1.35 -8.46 3.55
CA PHE A 179 0.71 -9.60 4.17
C PHE A 179 1.05 -9.66 5.66
N GLY A 180 0.01 -9.86 6.47
CA GLY A 180 0.19 -10.17 7.89
C GLY A 180 0.61 -11.63 8.09
N PRO A 181 1.03 -12.00 9.33
CA PRO A 181 1.31 -13.39 9.68
C PRO A 181 0.07 -14.30 9.62
N ASP A 182 -1.11 -13.70 9.59
CA ASP A 182 -2.41 -14.33 9.37
C ASP A 182 -2.70 -14.63 7.89
N LYS A 183 -1.76 -14.31 6.98
CA LYS A 183 -1.88 -14.42 5.53
C LYS A 183 -2.98 -13.55 4.91
N MET A 184 -3.46 -12.55 5.64
CA MET A 184 -4.39 -11.56 5.11
C MET A 184 -3.63 -10.40 4.48
N LEU A 185 -4.22 -9.80 3.45
CA LEU A 185 -3.65 -8.64 2.77
C LEU A 185 -4.10 -7.36 3.47
N TYR A 186 -3.14 -6.62 4.00
CA TYR A 186 -3.31 -5.30 4.59
C TYR A 186 -2.99 -4.21 3.57
N ILE A 187 -3.84 -3.18 3.51
CA ILE A 187 -3.78 -2.11 2.52
C ILE A 187 -3.85 -0.77 3.24
N GLY A 188 -2.81 0.06 3.09
CA GLY A 188 -2.83 1.46 3.51
C GLY A 188 -3.64 2.29 2.51
N SER A 189 -4.74 2.87 2.97
CA SER A 189 -5.64 3.70 2.15
C SER A 189 -5.73 5.12 2.72
N GLY A 190 -5.24 6.12 1.99
CA GLY A 190 -5.32 7.51 2.43
C GLY A 190 -6.72 8.10 2.34
N ASP A 191 -6.91 9.27 2.94
CA ASP A 191 -8.21 9.93 3.14
C ASP A 191 -8.86 10.45 1.85
N GLY A 192 -8.12 10.45 0.74
CA GLY A 192 -8.62 10.93 -0.54
C GLY A 192 -8.06 12.27 -0.97
N GLY A 193 -7.22 12.92 -0.15
CA GLY A 193 -6.39 14.06 -0.54
C GLY A 193 -7.06 15.43 -0.41
N SER A 194 -6.27 16.51 -0.42
CA SER A 194 -6.57 17.87 0.09
C SER A 194 -6.37 18.07 1.58
N ALA A 195 -6.20 19.33 1.99
CA ALA A 195 -6.03 19.69 3.39
C ALA A 195 -7.30 19.41 4.19
N ASN A 196 -7.12 18.94 5.43
CA ASN A 196 -8.19 18.77 6.41
C ASN A 196 -9.35 17.86 5.98
N ASP A 197 -9.22 16.90 5.07
CA ASP A 197 -10.25 15.87 4.80
C ASP A 197 -11.69 16.47 4.67
N ASN A 198 -11.83 17.54 3.88
CA ASN A 198 -13.08 18.28 3.76
C ASN A 198 -13.30 18.94 2.40
N ALA A 199 -12.49 18.62 1.39
CA ALA A 199 -12.71 19.07 0.03
C ALA A 199 -13.84 18.26 -0.64
N GLU A 200 -14.19 18.63 -1.87
CA GLU A 200 -15.11 17.86 -2.71
C GLU A 200 -14.69 16.37 -2.76
N GLY A 201 -15.66 15.47 -2.61
CA GLY A 201 -15.44 14.03 -2.52
C GLY A 201 -15.11 13.50 -1.11
N HIS A 202 -15.06 14.37 -0.08
CA HIS A 202 -15.00 13.95 1.32
C HIS A 202 -16.37 14.05 1.99
N THR A 203 -16.65 13.17 2.96
CA THR A 203 -17.96 13.16 3.64
C THR A 203 -18.24 14.47 4.38
N GLY A 204 -19.26 15.19 3.92
CA GLY A 204 -19.62 16.52 4.43
C GLY A 204 -18.69 17.64 3.95
N GLY A 205 -17.81 17.38 2.99
CA GLY A 205 -16.85 18.36 2.46
C GLY A 205 -17.50 19.51 1.68
N SER A 206 -16.76 20.61 1.58
CA SER A 206 -17.11 21.79 0.78
C SER A 206 -16.78 21.55 -0.69
N GLY A 207 -17.64 22.00 -1.60
CA GLY A 207 -17.33 22.09 -3.04
C GLY A 207 -16.26 23.14 -3.39
N THR A 208 -15.75 23.88 -2.40
CA THR A 208 -14.59 24.77 -2.54
C THR A 208 -13.43 24.24 -1.72
N SER A 209 -12.23 24.20 -2.32
CA SER A 209 -10.95 23.86 -1.69
C SER A 209 -10.47 24.95 -0.72
N SER A 210 -11.36 25.40 0.18
CA SER A 210 -11.04 26.41 1.17
C SER A 210 -10.12 25.81 2.24
N PRO A 211 -8.95 26.40 2.52
CA PRO A 211 -7.92 25.81 3.39
C PRO A 211 -8.25 25.79 4.89
N GLY A 212 -9.53 25.91 5.26
CA GLY A 212 -9.99 25.94 6.65
C GLY A 212 -10.74 24.67 7.06
N ARG A 213 -10.60 24.26 8.33
CA ARG A 213 -11.42 23.21 8.93
C ARG A 213 -12.87 23.67 8.96
N VAL A 214 -13.70 23.10 8.08
CA VAL A 214 -15.15 23.29 8.14
C VAL A 214 -15.69 22.46 9.32
N THR A 215 -16.39 23.13 10.24
CA THR A 215 -17.08 22.49 11.36
C THR A 215 -18.29 21.68 10.87
N GLY A 216 -18.51 20.49 11.42
CA GLY A 216 -19.62 19.61 11.04
C GLY A 216 -19.32 18.64 9.89
N THR A 217 -18.10 18.66 9.34
CA THR A 217 -17.67 17.68 8.32
C THR A 217 -17.09 16.44 8.99
N LEU A 218 -17.58 15.27 8.60
CA LEU A 218 -17.09 13.99 9.12
C LEU A 218 -15.70 13.70 8.57
N GLY A 219 -15.50 13.93 7.28
CA GLY A 219 -14.31 13.50 6.55
C GLY A 219 -14.34 12.00 6.24
N ASN A 220 -13.64 11.61 5.19
CA ASN A 220 -13.54 10.23 4.75
C ASN A 220 -12.86 9.36 5.80
N ALA A 221 -11.87 9.88 6.51
CA ALA A 221 -11.13 9.10 7.50
C ALA A 221 -12.02 8.64 8.66
N GLN A 222 -13.01 9.46 9.06
CA GLN A 222 -14.00 9.11 10.09
C GLN A 222 -15.26 8.43 9.53
N ASP A 223 -15.54 8.56 8.23
CA ASP A 223 -16.66 7.87 7.59
C ASP A 223 -16.31 6.39 7.33
N LYS A 224 -17.01 5.50 8.04
CA LYS A 224 -16.83 4.05 7.93
C LYS A 224 -17.59 3.43 6.76
N THR A 225 -18.41 4.20 6.05
CA THR A 225 -19.02 3.77 4.77
C THR A 225 -18.04 3.88 3.60
N LYS A 226 -16.90 4.56 3.81
CA LYS A 226 -15.82 4.76 2.84
C LYS A 226 -14.61 3.86 3.14
N LEU A 227 -13.84 3.55 2.10
CA LEU A 227 -12.55 2.85 2.21
C LEU A 227 -11.35 3.78 2.38
N LEU A 228 -11.57 5.08 2.46
CA LEU A 228 -10.54 6.12 2.50
C LEU A 228 -10.18 6.50 3.95
N GLY A 229 -8.90 6.73 4.23
CA GLY A 229 -8.35 7.06 5.55
C GLY A 229 -8.39 5.87 6.51
N LYS A 230 -7.98 4.70 6.01
CA LYS A 230 -8.13 3.37 6.64
C LYS A 230 -6.87 2.54 6.48
N ILE A 231 -6.70 1.59 7.40
CA ILE A 231 -6.03 0.32 7.08
C ILE A 231 -7.13 -0.68 6.75
N LEU A 232 -7.09 -1.25 5.55
CA LEU A 232 -8.00 -2.31 5.14
C LEU A 232 -7.33 -3.68 5.34
N ARG A 233 -8.12 -4.72 5.59
CA ARG A 233 -7.67 -6.11 5.69
C ARG A 233 -8.65 -7.02 4.96
N ILE A 234 -8.16 -7.75 3.97
CA ILE A 234 -8.95 -8.66 3.14
C ILE A 234 -8.26 -10.02 3.01
N ASP A 235 -9.05 -11.05 2.70
CA ASP A 235 -8.53 -12.32 2.19
C ASP A 235 -8.52 -12.24 0.65
N PRO A 236 -7.36 -12.11 -0.02
CA PRO A 236 -7.34 -12.00 -1.48
C PRO A 236 -7.73 -13.31 -2.19
N LEU A 237 -7.74 -14.45 -1.49
CA LEU A 237 -8.11 -15.76 -2.02
C LEU A 237 -9.59 -16.13 -1.77
N GLY A 238 -10.23 -15.45 -0.82
CA GLY A 238 -11.63 -15.64 -0.47
C GLY A 238 -12.59 -15.01 -1.50
N THR A 239 -13.89 -15.21 -1.29
CA THR A 239 -14.94 -14.74 -2.21
C THR A 239 -16.21 -14.23 -1.52
N ASN A 240 -16.22 -14.13 -0.19
CA ASN A 240 -17.39 -13.66 0.59
C ASN A 240 -17.49 -12.12 0.68
N GLY A 241 -16.59 -11.38 0.04
CA GLY A 241 -16.63 -9.92 -0.04
C GLY A 241 -17.51 -9.38 -1.18
N PRO A 242 -17.78 -8.06 -1.19
CA PRO A 242 -18.49 -7.40 -2.27
C PRO A 242 -17.91 -7.75 -3.66
N GLY A 243 -18.78 -8.14 -4.59
CA GLY A 243 -18.37 -8.52 -5.96
C GLY A 243 -17.69 -9.89 -6.09
N GLY A 244 -17.42 -10.59 -4.97
CA GLY A 244 -16.90 -11.96 -4.98
C GLY A 244 -15.44 -12.13 -5.41
N ALA A 245 -14.70 -11.03 -5.59
CA ALA A 245 -13.30 -11.04 -6.02
C ALA A 245 -12.29 -11.19 -4.86
N TYR A 246 -12.76 -11.12 -3.62
CA TYR A 246 -11.96 -11.29 -2.41
C TYR A 246 -12.89 -11.69 -1.26
N GLY A 247 -12.30 -12.04 -0.12
CA GLY A 247 -12.99 -12.37 1.10
C GLY A 247 -12.83 -11.32 2.20
N ILE A 248 -13.82 -11.30 3.10
CA ILE A 248 -13.79 -10.56 4.35
C ILE A 248 -13.39 -11.54 5.46
N PRO A 249 -12.24 -11.34 6.12
CA PRO A 249 -11.87 -12.10 7.30
C PRO A 249 -12.95 -11.99 8.38
N THR A 250 -13.33 -13.11 8.98
CA THR A 250 -14.43 -13.17 9.95
C THR A 250 -14.14 -12.45 11.26
N ASP A 251 -12.86 -12.22 11.54
CA ASP A 251 -12.31 -11.52 12.70
C ASP A 251 -12.02 -10.03 12.42
N ASN A 252 -12.37 -9.50 11.24
CA ASN A 252 -12.36 -8.05 11.02
C ASN A 252 -13.35 -7.36 11.99
N PRO A 253 -13.02 -6.15 12.49
CA PRO A 253 -13.80 -5.49 13.54
C PRO A 253 -15.25 -5.15 13.13
N PHE A 254 -15.51 -5.05 11.81
CA PHE A 254 -16.83 -4.77 11.25
C PHE A 254 -17.40 -5.94 10.44
N ALA A 255 -16.81 -7.15 10.48
CA ALA A 255 -17.28 -8.28 9.67
C ALA A 255 -18.77 -8.62 9.90
N ASN A 256 -19.21 -8.49 11.16
CA ASN A 256 -20.57 -8.78 11.61
C ASN A 256 -21.42 -7.53 11.82
N SER A 257 -20.98 -6.34 11.37
CA SER A 257 -21.82 -5.14 11.48
C SER A 257 -23.09 -5.31 10.64
N VAL A 258 -24.20 -4.81 11.19
CA VAL A 258 -25.51 -4.72 10.51
C VAL A 258 -25.72 -3.35 9.87
N GLY A 259 -24.82 -2.40 10.15
CA GLY A 259 -24.86 -1.05 9.58
C GLY A 259 -24.22 -0.99 8.20
N MET A 260 -23.91 0.24 7.77
CA MET A 260 -23.30 0.53 6.47
C MET A 260 -21.76 0.55 6.53
N GLU A 261 -21.15 0.12 7.64
CA GLU A 261 -19.71 0.06 7.75
C GLU A 261 -19.11 -0.91 6.72
N ARG A 262 -18.03 -0.48 6.07
CA ARG A 262 -17.25 -1.31 5.18
C ARG A 262 -16.52 -2.38 5.99
N LYS A 263 -16.77 -3.63 5.63
CA LYS A 263 -16.27 -4.80 6.37
C LYS A 263 -14.79 -5.07 6.12
N GLU A 264 -14.23 -4.44 5.11
CA GLU A 264 -12.82 -4.40 4.77
C GLU A 264 -11.98 -3.62 5.80
N ILE A 265 -12.60 -2.73 6.58
CA ILE A 265 -11.90 -1.85 7.52
C ILE A 265 -11.30 -2.67 8.68
N TYR A 266 -9.99 -2.55 8.87
CA TYR A 266 -9.26 -3.05 10.03
C TYR A 266 -8.99 -1.95 11.06
N ALA A 267 -8.59 -0.77 10.59
CA ALA A 267 -8.39 0.44 11.39
C ALA A 267 -8.80 1.67 10.58
N TRP A 268 -9.12 2.78 11.26
CA TRP A 268 -9.68 3.97 10.63
C TRP A 268 -9.23 5.25 11.31
N GLY A 269 -9.51 6.40 10.68
CA GLY A 269 -9.05 7.70 11.18
C GLY A 269 -7.58 7.97 10.92
N LEU A 270 -7.05 7.48 9.80
CA LEU A 270 -5.69 7.79 9.31
C LEU A 270 -5.77 8.82 8.19
N ARG A 271 -4.69 9.57 7.96
CA ARG A 271 -4.62 10.61 6.92
C ARG A 271 -4.07 10.06 5.61
N ASN A 272 -2.83 9.61 5.61
CA ASN A 272 -2.14 9.04 4.47
C ASN A 272 -1.16 7.94 4.93
N PRO A 273 -1.68 6.74 5.27
CA PRO A 273 -0.90 5.60 5.75
C PRO A 273 0.00 5.07 4.64
N TRP A 274 1.21 5.64 4.55
CA TRP A 274 2.11 5.47 3.42
C TRP A 274 2.98 4.23 3.54
N ARG A 275 3.40 3.86 4.76
CA ARG A 275 4.18 2.65 5.01
C ARG A 275 3.64 1.78 6.12
N LEU A 276 3.67 0.47 5.88
CA LEU A 276 3.28 -0.58 6.82
C LEU A 276 4.47 -1.52 7.06
N SER A 277 4.63 -1.95 8.30
CA SER A 277 5.62 -2.97 8.66
C SER A 277 5.04 -3.86 9.76
N PHE A 278 5.15 -5.18 9.56
CA PHE A 278 4.89 -6.13 10.62
C PHE A 278 6.19 -6.43 11.35
N ASP A 279 6.15 -6.25 12.66
CA ASP A 279 7.16 -6.73 13.58
C ASP A 279 6.66 -8.02 14.23
N THR A 280 7.38 -9.12 14.00
CA THR A 280 7.07 -10.45 14.53
C THR A 280 8.13 -10.80 15.58
N PRO A 281 7.91 -10.46 16.86
CA PRO A 281 8.87 -10.79 17.91
C PRO A 281 8.96 -12.32 18.11
N GLU A 282 10.08 -12.78 18.69
CA GLU A 282 10.27 -14.20 19.03
C GLU A 282 9.19 -14.70 20.00
N GLU A 283 8.76 -13.83 20.91
CA GLU A 283 7.69 -14.08 21.87
C GLU A 283 6.59 -13.01 21.75
N GLY A 284 5.33 -13.44 21.77
CA GLY A 284 4.17 -12.56 21.72
C GLY A 284 3.56 -12.38 20.32
N PRO A 285 2.48 -11.59 20.21
CA PRO A 285 1.81 -11.38 18.94
C PRO A 285 2.60 -10.44 18.03
N ALA A 286 2.41 -10.61 16.73
CA ALA A 286 2.92 -9.65 15.76
C ALA A 286 2.29 -8.26 15.96
N ARG A 287 3.08 -7.22 15.68
CA ARG A 287 2.70 -5.82 15.80
C ARG A 287 2.71 -5.19 14.42
N LEU A 288 1.64 -4.49 14.06
CA LEU A 288 1.57 -3.73 12.81
C LEU A 288 1.94 -2.28 13.12
N PHE A 289 3.02 -1.78 12.54
CA PHE A 289 3.37 -0.37 12.56
C PHE A 289 2.96 0.31 11.26
N CYS A 290 2.45 1.54 11.36
CA CYS A 290 2.15 2.39 10.21
C CYS A 290 2.86 3.73 10.35
N ALA A 291 3.55 4.17 9.30
CA ALA A 291 3.93 5.58 9.15
C ALA A 291 2.78 6.30 8.44
N ASP A 292 2.03 7.10 9.19
CA ASP A 292 0.92 7.92 8.69
C ASP A 292 1.40 9.35 8.45
N VAL A 293 1.27 9.83 7.21
CA VAL A 293 1.72 11.19 6.88
C VAL A 293 0.69 12.18 7.39
N GLY A 294 1.05 12.91 8.44
CA GLY A 294 0.23 13.93 9.08
C GLY A 294 0.17 15.21 8.26
N GLN A 295 -0.36 16.28 8.86
CA GLN A 295 -0.66 17.51 8.12
C GLN A 295 0.53 18.47 8.05
N ASN A 296 0.56 19.52 8.87
CA ASN A 296 1.59 20.57 8.78
C ASN A 296 2.65 20.41 9.88
N ASP A 297 2.24 19.99 11.08
CA ASP A 297 3.04 20.13 12.29
C ASP A 297 3.57 18.81 12.85
N VAL A 298 2.88 17.69 12.61
CA VAL A 298 3.18 16.38 13.20
C VAL A 298 3.02 15.30 12.14
N GLU A 299 4.02 14.43 12.07
CA GLU A 299 4.02 13.15 11.36
C GLU A 299 3.91 12.02 12.39
N GLU A 300 3.31 10.88 12.04
CA GLU A 300 2.98 9.83 13.00
C GLU A 300 3.58 8.46 12.64
N VAL A 301 3.95 7.72 13.69
CA VAL A 301 4.22 6.29 13.61
C VAL A 301 3.32 5.60 14.61
N ASP A 302 2.31 4.91 14.09
CA ASP A 302 1.26 4.29 14.88
C ASP A 302 1.48 2.80 15.06
N LEU A 303 1.17 2.31 16.26
CA LEU A 303 0.93 0.89 16.50
C LEU A 303 -0.51 0.57 16.15
N ILE A 304 -0.73 -0.06 14.99
CA ILE A 304 -2.05 -0.37 14.46
C ILE A 304 -2.66 -1.58 15.16
N THR A 305 -3.85 -1.39 15.73
CA THR A 305 -4.69 -2.43 16.32
C THR A 305 -6.05 -2.53 15.64
N SER A 306 -6.61 -3.74 15.59
CA SER A 306 -7.97 -4.00 15.09
C SER A 306 -9.02 -3.11 15.76
N GLY A 307 -9.83 -2.43 14.95
CA GLY A 307 -10.90 -1.52 15.38
C GLY A 307 -10.43 -0.12 15.83
N GLY A 308 -9.12 0.14 15.84
CA GLY A 308 -8.55 1.42 16.31
C GLY A 308 -8.97 2.62 15.45
N ASN A 309 -9.24 3.75 16.13
CA ASN A 309 -9.43 5.07 15.51
C ASN A 309 -8.21 5.96 15.81
N TYR A 310 -7.49 6.39 14.78
CA TYR A 310 -6.25 7.18 14.89
C TYR A 310 -6.50 8.69 14.81
N GLY A 311 -7.77 9.08 14.90
CA GLY A 311 -8.18 10.44 15.23
C GLY A 311 -8.09 11.45 14.09
N TRP A 312 -7.54 11.13 12.92
CA TRP A 312 -7.69 12.01 11.76
C TRP A 312 -9.14 12.00 11.26
N ARG A 313 -9.81 13.12 11.06
CA ARG A 313 -9.39 14.54 11.07
C ARG A 313 -9.76 15.33 12.33
N VAL A 314 -10.09 14.64 13.42
CA VAL A 314 -10.68 15.20 14.64
C VAL A 314 -9.67 15.56 15.73
N LYS A 315 -8.46 15.01 15.66
CA LYS A 315 -7.32 15.30 16.55
C LYS A 315 -6.80 16.73 16.41
#